data_AF-A0AB36CXG3-F1
#
_entry.id   AF-A0AB36CXG3-F1
#
_cell.length_a   1.000
_cell.length_b   1.000
_cell.length_c   1.000
_cell.angle_alpha   90.00
_cell.angle_beta   90.00
_cell.angle_gamma   90.00
#
_symmetry.space_group_name_H-M   'P 1'
#
loop_
_entity.id
_entity.type
_entity.pdbx_description
1 polymer ?
#
loop_
_entity_poly.entity_id
_entity_poly.type
_entity_poly.pdbx_seq_one_letter_code
_entity_poly.pdbx_strand_id
1 'polypeptide(L)'
;MTISRRWFMAGLALTGAAVPAAFYGHREWTKPDPTITPGEASFDVADVAGQQLANTLRGVWQIRFEGRDAGIEGLPRDGLEVFLDVGHKGRGLIGFLDTAQRLRSSDEPRYRVLGDLADAKPAELSWRLVRATAASGTPDYEFSMSLDEVWAGFGNAGSGTLSGRVLNLDRPLMMTAQDNRFIAVKRVFPEARERTGLNAPLLAWLVSAEHRLFHQLWHASRDKWHTLSEDKRNALRGIGWQPGPRDKERDARGARKDRNGSGVDFFFMHRHMLGTARSMQDLPSWQHFPLPQPELARDRIGFANYCDNHDGTALPPTWQADDDAEYSQWVSDIKTAETYHSNFQVWESRYRDPRYLSKLTLGQFGSEVELGLHDWLHMRWASVPRDPSNGQPVPFARDPADFSARWYAPENDFLGDPFSSHVNPVFWHFHGWIDDRLEDWFRAHERFHPGEVSRLEVNGVAWFAPGRWVEVADPWLGPSTHGCSTTPGLQMGKSVEMDPETMKLALRITFGEDDKKLADLFRKVPQRPWYARHLKARPITS
;
A
#
# COMPACT_ATOMS: atom_id res chain seq x y z
N MET A 1 16.67 16.12 53.04
CA MET A 1 17.87 16.13 52.17
C MET A 1 17.51 16.84 50.87
N THR A 2 17.96 18.07 50.70
CA THR A 2 17.72 18.90 49.51
C THR A 2 18.84 18.66 48.50
N ILE A 3 18.58 17.86 47.46
CA ILE A 3 19.53 17.68 46.36
C ILE A 3 19.47 18.94 45.48
N SER A 4 20.59 19.65 45.43
CA SER A 4 20.76 20.87 44.64
C SER A 4 20.61 20.60 43.14
N ARG A 5 19.77 21.42 42.47
CA ARG A 5 19.56 21.40 41.00
C ARG A 5 20.87 21.43 40.19
N ARG A 6 21.97 21.97 40.74
CA ARG A 6 23.27 22.00 40.06
C ARG A 6 23.97 20.63 40.02
N TRP A 7 23.82 19.80 41.05
CA TRP A 7 24.42 18.46 41.08
C TRP A 7 23.65 17.46 40.22
N PHE A 8 22.32 17.60 40.13
CA PHE A 8 21.50 16.80 39.23
C PHE A 8 21.79 17.08 37.75
N MET A 9 21.95 18.37 37.38
CA MET A 9 22.31 18.77 36.01
C MET A 9 23.76 18.40 35.64
N ALA A 10 24.70 18.49 36.59
CA ALA A 10 26.08 18.03 36.38
C ALA A 10 26.15 16.50 36.23
N GLY A 11 25.35 15.75 37.00
CA GLY A 11 25.20 14.31 36.86
C GLY A 11 24.63 13.92 35.49
N LEU A 12 23.58 14.59 35.03
CA LEU A 12 22.98 14.39 33.70
C LEU A 12 23.92 14.73 32.54
N ALA A 13 24.72 15.79 32.66
CA ALA A 13 25.72 16.16 31.65
C ALA A 13 26.89 15.16 31.60
N LEU A 14 27.35 14.67 32.75
CA LEU A 14 28.40 13.65 32.84
C LEU A 14 27.90 12.29 32.33
N THR A 15 26.68 11.85 32.66
CA THR A 15 26.11 10.61 32.10
C THR A 15 25.74 10.75 30.62
N GLY A 16 25.31 11.94 30.19
CA GLY A 16 24.95 12.22 28.79
C GLY A 16 26.14 12.26 27.84
N ALA A 17 27.35 12.58 28.32
CA ALA A 17 28.59 12.50 27.55
C ALA A 17 29.35 11.18 27.75
N ALA A 18 29.30 10.60 28.97
CA ALA A 18 30.04 9.38 29.28
C ALA A 18 29.44 8.13 28.63
N VAL A 19 28.12 8.03 28.45
CA VAL A 19 27.50 6.87 27.81
C VAL A 19 27.84 6.82 26.31
N PRO A 20 27.71 7.90 25.52
CA PRO A 20 28.18 7.92 24.13
C PRO A 20 29.69 7.75 24.01
N ALA A 21 30.50 8.33 24.91
CA ALA A 21 31.95 8.18 24.89
C ALA A 21 32.40 6.76 25.28
N ALA A 22 31.70 6.10 26.20
CA ALA A 22 31.96 4.70 26.56
C ALA A 22 31.47 3.75 25.45
N PHE A 23 30.35 4.05 24.79
CA PHE A 23 29.87 3.27 23.65
C PHE A 23 30.78 3.44 22.43
N TYR A 24 31.23 4.66 22.15
CA TYR A 24 32.21 4.97 21.10
C TYR A 24 33.58 4.35 21.42
N GLY A 25 34.05 4.51 22.66
CA GLY A 25 35.30 3.91 23.14
C GLY A 25 35.26 2.39 23.09
N HIS A 26 34.15 1.76 23.50
CA HIS A 26 33.96 0.32 23.38
C HIS A 26 33.94 -0.11 21.92
N ARG A 27 33.25 0.62 21.03
CA ARG A 27 33.21 0.33 19.58
C ARG A 27 34.56 0.49 18.91
N GLU A 28 35.37 1.48 19.30
CA GLU A 28 36.75 1.63 18.79
C GLU A 28 37.68 0.54 19.33
N TRP A 29 37.45 0.05 20.55
CA TRP A 29 38.26 -1.01 21.16
C TRP A 29 37.86 -2.42 20.69
N THR A 30 36.62 -2.62 20.29
CA THR A 30 36.11 -3.87 19.69
C THR A 30 36.07 -3.84 18.17
N LYS A 31 36.55 -2.76 17.54
CA LYS A 31 36.78 -2.76 16.10
C LYS A 31 37.75 -3.90 15.79
N PRO A 32 37.34 -4.87 14.96
CA PRO A 32 38.25 -5.89 14.47
C PRO A 32 39.46 -5.18 13.84
N ASP A 33 40.65 -5.72 14.10
CA ASP A 33 41.85 -5.27 13.41
C ASP A 33 41.56 -5.31 11.89
N PRO A 34 41.61 -4.17 11.18
CA PRO A 34 41.25 -4.12 9.77
C PRO A 34 42.19 -4.93 8.87
N THR A 35 43.31 -5.43 9.43
CA THR A 35 44.24 -6.32 8.73
C THR A 35 43.86 -7.80 8.85
N ILE A 36 42.98 -8.17 9.79
CA ILE A 36 42.52 -9.54 9.98
C ILE A 36 41.25 -9.74 9.14
N THR A 37 41.33 -10.64 8.16
CA THR A 37 40.17 -11.04 7.36
C THR A 37 39.12 -11.75 8.22
N PRO A 38 37.82 -11.68 7.86
CA PRO A 38 36.77 -12.44 8.55
C PRO A 38 37.11 -13.94 8.62
N GLY A 39 36.86 -14.57 9.77
CA GLY A 39 37.14 -16.01 9.98
C GLY A 39 36.17 -16.91 9.22
N GLU A 40 34.87 -16.63 9.33
CA GLU A 40 33.80 -17.34 8.64
C GLU A 40 32.76 -16.37 8.07
N ALA A 41 32.03 -16.79 7.05
CA ALA A 41 30.88 -16.05 6.55
C ALA A 41 29.71 -16.15 7.54
N SER A 42 29.01 -15.05 7.74
CA SER A 42 27.76 -14.99 8.51
C SER A 42 26.56 -14.81 7.59
N PHE A 43 25.37 -15.09 8.10
CA PHE A 43 24.13 -14.77 7.38
C PHE A 43 23.98 -13.27 7.30
N ASP A 44 24.11 -12.73 6.08
CA ASP A 44 24.18 -11.30 5.83
C ASP A 44 23.09 -10.85 4.86
N VAL A 45 22.13 -10.10 5.39
CA VAL A 45 20.94 -9.61 4.67
C VAL A 45 20.96 -8.10 4.63
N ALA A 46 20.34 -7.53 3.59
CA ALA A 46 20.21 -6.09 3.47
C ALA A 46 19.50 -5.49 4.70
N ASP A 47 20.10 -4.45 5.28
CA ASP A 47 19.45 -3.61 6.29
C ASP A 47 18.36 -2.75 5.64
N VAL A 48 17.69 -1.89 6.43
CA VAL A 48 16.59 -1.05 5.92
C VAL A 48 17.05 -0.15 4.78
N ALA A 49 18.24 0.46 4.88
CA ALA A 49 18.78 1.31 3.82
C ALA A 49 19.09 0.51 2.54
N GLY A 50 19.68 -0.68 2.67
CA GLY A 50 19.93 -1.58 1.56
C GLY A 50 18.65 -2.06 0.88
N GLN A 51 17.59 -2.36 1.64
CA GLN A 51 16.27 -2.71 1.09
C GLN A 51 15.62 -1.54 0.34
N GLN A 52 15.77 -0.32 0.85
CA GLN A 52 15.31 0.89 0.17
C GLN A 52 16.03 1.11 -1.16
N LEU A 53 17.37 1.02 -1.16
CA LEU A 53 18.18 1.10 -2.37
C LEU A 53 17.79 0.00 -3.37
N ALA A 54 17.59 -1.23 -2.90
CA ALA A 54 17.12 -2.34 -3.73
C ALA A 54 15.75 -2.04 -4.38
N ASN A 55 14.81 -1.47 -3.62
CA ASN A 55 13.49 -1.08 -4.13
C ASN A 55 13.58 0.06 -5.17
N THR A 56 14.50 1.02 -4.98
CA THR A 56 14.76 2.06 -5.99
C THR A 56 15.41 1.48 -7.24
N LEU A 57 16.35 0.54 -7.13
CA LEU A 57 17.02 -0.04 -8.31
C LEU A 57 16.11 -1.00 -9.10
N ARG A 58 15.26 -1.77 -8.40
CA ARG A 58 14.38 -2.77 -9.04
C ARG A 58 13.45 -2.10 -10.06
N GLY A 59 13.44 -2.64 -11.29
CA GLY A 59 12.52 -2.24 -12.34
C GLY A 59 13.15 -2.17 -13.73
N VAL A 60 12.46 -1.45 -14.62
CA VAL A 60 12.86 -1.23 -16.01
C VAL A 60 13.38 0.20 -16.17
N TRP A 61 14.54 0.32 -16.81
CA TRP A 61 15.22 1.59 -17.05
C TRP A 61 15.49 1.77 -18.53
N GLN A 62 15.20 2.96 -19.06
CA GLN A 62 15.57 3.34 -20.41
C GLN A 62 16.99 3.87 -20.40
N ILE A 63 17.91 3.23 -21.13
CA ILE A 63 19.33 3.57 -21.11
C ILE A 63 19.79 4.13 -22.45
N ARG A 64 20.61 5.18 -22.40
CA ARG A 64 21.28 5.77 -23.57
C ARG A 64 22.75 6.04 -23.26
N PHE A 65 23.60 5.93 -24.29
CA PHE A 65 25.03 6.18 -24.18
C PHE A 65 25.39 7.54 -24.77
N GLU A 66 26.33 8.24 -24.14
CA GLU A 66 26.82 9.55 -24.54
C GLU A 66 28.35 9.59 -24.55
N GLY A 67 28.90 10.49 -25.37
CA GLY A 67 30.35 10.69 -25.52
C GLY A 67 30.91 10.19 -26.84
N ARG A 68 32.18 10.49 -27.09
CA ARG A 68 32.86 10.14 -28.34
C ARG A 68 32.96 8.63 -28.56
N ASP A 69 33.17 7.89 -27.48
CA ASP A 69 33.43 6.45 -27.50
C ASP A 69 32.19 5.65 -27.03
N ALA A 70 30.99 6.26 -27.13
CA ALA A 70 29.74 5.79 -26.57
C ALA A 70 29.20 4.50 -27.19
N GLY A 71 28.77 3.57 -26.33
CA GLY A 71 28.04 2.36 -26.71
C GLY A 71 28.66 1.07 -26.20
N ILE A 72 28.06 -0.04 -26.61
CA ILE A 72 28.44 -1.41 -26.27
C ILE A 72 28.42 -2.24 -27.55
N GLU A 73 29.37 -3.17 -27.67
CA GLU A 73 29.48 -4.02 -28.85
C GLU A 73 28.20 -4.83 -29.12
N GLY A 74 27.71 -4.78 -30.37
CA GLY A 74 26.56 -5.57 -30.80
C GLY A 74 25.19 -5.06 -30.34
N LEU A 75 25.12 -3.87 -29.74
CA LEU A 75 23.87 -3.19 -29.42
C LEU A 75 23.70 -1.90 -30.25
N PRO A 76 22.46 -1.52 -30.62
CA PRO A 76 22.19 -0.24 -31.27
C PRO A 76 22.44 0.93 -30.32
N ARG A 77 22.47 2.16 -30.86
CA ARG A 77 22.64 3.39 -30.06
C ARG A 77 21.39 3.76 -29.26
N ASP A 78 20.22 3.50 -29.81
CA ASP A 78 18.92 3.92 -29.28
C ASP A 78 18.02 2.72 -29.00
N GLY A 79 16.96 2.92 -28.22
CA GLY A 79 15.94 1.89 -27.94
C GLY A 79 16.41 0.80 -26.97
N LEU A 80 17.42 1.08 -26.17
CA LEU A 80 17.95 0.17 -25.16
C LEU A 80 17.23 0.34 -23.82
N GLU A 81 17.08 -0.78 -23.12
CA GLU A 81 16.63 -0.80 -21.73
C GLU A 81 17.58 -1.66 -20.90
N VAL A 82 17.57 -1.43 -19.59
CA VAL A 82 18.17 -2.32 -18.60
C VAL A 82 17.10 -2.73 -17.60
N PHE A 83 16.94 -4.04 -17.40
CA PHE A 83 16.09 -4.61 -16.35
C PHE A 83 16.99 -4.93 -15.17
N LEU A 84 16.63 -4.44 -13.99
CA LEU A 84 17.37 -4.65 -12.75
C LEU A 84 16.48 -5.29 -11.71
N ASP A 85 17.00 -6.29 -11.00
CA ASP A 85 16.32 -6.94 -9.89
C ASP A 85 17.29 -7.26 -8.74
N VAL A 86 16.75 -7.21 -7.54
CA VAL A 86 17.43 -7.46 -6.27
C VAL A 86 16.43 -8.20 -5.40
N GLY A 87 16.83 -9.30 -4.76
CA GLY A 87 15.94 -10.00 -3.82
C GLY A 87 15.50 -9.07 -2.67
N HIS A 88 14.32 -9.31 -2.09
CA HIS A 88 13.75 -8.40 -1.07
C HIS A 88 14.72 -8.06 0.08
N LYS A 89 15.41 -9.08 0.63
CA LYS A 89 16.50 -8.93 1.61
C LYS A 89 17.89 -9.21 1.02
N GLY A 90 17.96 -9.27 -0.31
CA GLY A 90 19.14 -9.63 -1.06
C GLY A 90 20.12 -8.48 -1.17
N ARG A 91 21.40 -8.82 -1.32
CA ARG A 91 22.49 -7.86 -1.60
C ARG A 91 23.11 -8.09 -2.97
N GLY A 92 22.62 -9.06 -3.75
CA GLY A 92 23.05 -9.28 -5.13
C GLY A 92 22.18 -8.50 -6.11
N LEU A 93 22.81 -7.83 -7.08
CA LEU A 93 22.15 -7.16 -8.19
C LEU A 93 22.27 -8.01 -9.45
N ILE A 94 21.13 -8.32 -10.06
CA ILE A 94 21.06 -9.03 -11.33
C ILE A 94 20.28 -8.21 -12.35
N GLY A 95 20.45 -8.54 -13.62
CA GLY A 95 19.70 -7.87 -14.67
C GLY A 95 20.05 -8.29 -16.08
N PHE A 96 19.50 -7.56 -17.04
CA PHE A 96 19.75 -7.76 -18.46
C PHE A 96 19.77 -6.41 -19.18
N LEU A 97 20.62 -6.28 -20.19
CA LEU A 97 20.74 -5.08 -21.02
C LEU A 97 20.68 -5.47 -22.50
N ASP A 98 19.67 -4.95 -23.20
CA ASP A 98 19.44 -5.16 -24.63
C ASP A 98 18.39 -4.14 -25.15
N THR A 99 17.98 -4.28 -26.40
CA THR A 99 16.80 -3.66 -26.98
C THR A 99 15.54 -4.03 -26.20
N ALA A 100 14.60 -3.09 -26.11
CA ALA A 100 13.31 -3.29 -25.46
C ALA A 100 12.54 -4.50 -26.01
N GLN A 101 12.64 -4.76 -27.31
CA GLN A 101 12.01 -5.88 -27.99
C GLN A 101 12.61 -7.22 -27.55
N ARG A 102 13.95 -7.33 -27.51
CA ARG A 102 14.62 -8.57 -27.15
C ARG A 102 14.44 -8.91 -25.67
N LEU A 103 14.47 -7.91 -24.79
CA LEU A 103 14.19 -8.11 -23.35
C LEU A 103 12.80 -8.68 -23.09
N ARG A 104 11.82 -8.40 -23.96
CA ARG A 104 10.44 -8.92 -23.88
C ARG A 104 10.18 -10.14 -24.79
N SER A 105 11.24 -10.69 -25.39
CA SER A 105 11.16 -11.91 -26.21
C SER A 105 11.63 -13.14 -25.44
N SER A 106 11.47 -14.33 -26.01
CA SER A 106 12.05 -15.58 -25.52
C SER A 106 13.56 -15.68 -25.77
N ASP A 107 14.12 -14.84 -26.65
CA ASP A 107 15.53 -14.91 -26.99
C ASP A 107 16.41 -14.52 -25.80
N GLU A 108 17.61 -15.09 -25.73
CA GLU A 108 18.57 -14.71 -24.70
C GLU A 108 19.04 -13.25 -24.93
N PRO A 109 18.94 -12.35 -23.94
CA PRO A 109 19.46 -11.00 -24.03
C PRO A 109 20.97 -11.01 -24.22
N ARG A 110 21.49 -10.04 -24.97
CA ARG A 110 22.91 -9.95 -25.32
C ARG A 110 23.81 -9.87 -24.10
N TYR A 111 23.42 -9.11 -23.09
CA TYR A 111 24.18 -8.91 -21.86
C TYR A 111 23.36 -9.20 -20.62
N ARG A 112 23.99 -9.87 -19.67
CA ARG A 112 23.55 -10.05 -18.29
C ARG A 112 24.23 -9.02 -17.41
N VAL A 113 23.49 -8.41 -16.50
CA VAL A 113 24.03 -7.53 -15.45
C VAL A 113 24.36 -8.38 -14.23
N LEU A 114 25.54 -8.15 -13.65
CA LEU A 114 26.00 -8.78 -12.42
C LEU A 114 26.65 -7.73 -11.52
N GLY A 115 26.14 -7.57 -10.30
CA GLY A 115 26.70 -6.69 -9.29
C GLY A 115 26.26 -7.07 -7.88
N ASP A 116 26.62 -6.23 -6.92
CA ASP A 116 26.24 -6.39 -5.52
C ASP A 116 26.03 -5.01 -4.87
N LEU A 117 25.33 -5.04 -3.74
CA LEU A 117 25.01 -3.90 -2.89
C LEU A 117 25.64 -4.07 -1.51
N ALA A 118 26.75 -4.80 -1.39
CA ALA A 118 27.32 -5.11 -0.09
C ALA A 118 27.79 -3.82 0.63
N ASP A 119 28.59 -3.02 -0.06
CA ASP A 119 29.09 -1.73 0.44
C ASP A 119 28.56 -0.54 -0.38
N ALA A 120 27.50 -0.78 -1.16
CA ALA A 120 26.97 0.18 -2.10
C ALA A 120 26.41 1.42 -1.40
N LYS A 121 26.79 2.59 -1.94
CA LYS A 121 26.19 3.88 -1.58
C LYS A 121 25.50 4.42 -2.82
N PRO A 122 24.36 5.13 -2.71
CA PRO A 122 23.71 5.73 -3.88
C PRO A 122 24.64 6.60 -4.73
N ALA A 123 25.65 7.23 -4.11
CA ALA A 123 26.66 8.04 -4.81
C ALA A 123 27.73 7.21 -5.56
N GLU A 124 27.86 5.91 -5.28
CA GLU A 124 28.88 5.03 -5.84
C GLU A 124 28.33 3.60 -5.96
N LEU A 125 27.77 3.32 -7.14
CA LEU A 125 27.27 2.02 -7.54
C LEU A 125 28.14 1.46 -8.67
N SER A 126 28.31 0.14 -8.71
CA SER A 126 28.97 -0.53 -9.82
C SER A 126 28.29 -1.85 -10.18
N TRP A 127 28.30 -2.18 -11.46
CA TRP A 127 27.95 -3.51 -11.94
C TRP A 127 28.75 -3.85 -13.18
N ARG A 128 28.72 -5.13 -13.55
CA ARG A 128 29.42 -5.66 -14.71
C ARG A 128 28.42 -6.20 -15.72
N LEU A 129 28.81 -6.17 -16.99
CA LEU A 129 28.10 -6.85 -18.05
C LEU A 129 28.85 -8.11 -18.46
N VAL A 130 28.13 -9.21 -18.53
CA VAL A 130 28.61 -10.49 -19.04
C VAL A 130 27.84 -10.80 -20.31
N ARG A 131 28.53 -10.95 -21.44
CA ARG A 131 27.92 -11.36 -22.70
C ARG A 131 27.31 -12.76 -22.56
N ALA A 132 26.09 -12.96 -23.07
CA ALA A 132 25.41 -14.25 -23.03
C ALA A 132 26.22 -15.41 -23.64
N THR A 133 27.00 -15.12 -24.68
CA THR A 133 27.84 -16.11 -25.36
C THR A 133 29.19 -16.35 -24.68
N ALA A 134 29.50 -15.68 -23.56
CA ALA A 134 30.79 -15.82 -22.89
C ALA A 134 30.89 -17.18 -22.17
N ALA A 135 31.67 -18.11 -22.73
CA ALA A 135 31.83 -19.45 -22.19
C ALA A 135 32.40 -19.48 -20.77
N SER A 136 33.19 -18.48 -20.38
CA SER A 136 33.83 -18.37 -19.07
C SER A 136 33.04 -17.51 -18.06
N GLY A 137 31.95 -16.86 -18.48
CA GLY A 137 31.25 -15.88 -17.65
C GLY A 137 32.07 -14.63 -17.31
N THR A 138 33.17 -14.38 -18.03
CA THR A 138 34.04 -13.22 -17.81
C THR A 138 33.31 -11.93 -18.17
N PRO A 139 33.34 -10.89 -17.31
CA PRO A 139 32.82 -9.58 -17.63
C PRO A 139 33.52 -8.90 -18.82
N ASP A 140 32.74 -8.34 -19.75
CA ASP A 140 33.24 -7.53 -20.87
C ASP A 140 33.32 -6.04 -20.50
N TYR A 141 32.37 -5.57 -19.68
CA TYR A 141 32.24 -4.15 -19.32
C TYR A 141 32.01 -3.97 -17.83
N GLU A 142 32.49 -2.85 -17.31
CA GLU A 142 32.20 -2.35 -15.97
C GLU A 142 31.49 -1.00 -16.05
N PHE A 143 30.42 -0.85 -15.28
CA PHE A 143 29.68 0.38 -15.11
C PHE A 143 29.98 0.94 -13.74
N SER A 144 30.27 2.24 -13.66
CA SER A 144 30.36 3.00 -12.41
C SER A 144 29.45 4.21 -12.49
N MET A 145 28.64 4.44 -11.46
CA MET A 145 27.52 5.38 -11.54
C MET A 145 27.06 5.91 -10.20
N SER A 146 26.32 7.02 -10.24
CA SER A 146 25.52 7.52 -9.13
C SER A 146 24.03 7.39 -9.44
N LEU A 147 23.23 7.27 -8.39
CA LEU A 147 21.78 7.29 -8.41
C LEU A 147 21.29 8.66 -7.93
N ASP A 148 20.55 9.35 -8.80
CA ASP A 148 19.86 10.61 -8.51
C ASP A 148 18.34 10.36 -8.52
N GLU A 149 17.65 10.79 -7.47
CA GLU A 149 16.22 10.55 -7.28
C GLU A 149 15.44 11.86 -7.17
N VAL A 150 14.35 11.97 -7.92
CA VAL A 150 13.33 12.99 -7.65
C VAL A 150 12.47 12.48 -6.51
N TRP A 151 12.25 13.29 -5.46
CA TRP A 151 11.50 12.90 -4.26
C TRP A 151 12.15 11.81 -3.39
N ALA A 152 13.49 11.74 -3.38
CA ALA A 152 14.26 10.70 -2.67
C ALA A 152 13.82 10.45 -1.20
N GLY A 153 13.44 11.50 -0.46
CA GLY A 153 12.94 11.39 0.92
C GLY A 153 11.67 10.54 1.07
N PHE A 154 10.91 10.38 -0.01
CA PHE A 154 9.68 9.58 -0.03
C PHE A 154 9.90 8.16 -0.57
N GLY A 155 11.15 7.72 -0.72
CA GLY A 155 11.51 6.42 -1.31
C GLY A 155 11.18 6.36 -2.80
N ASN A 156 10.59 5.24 -3.26
CA ASN A 156 10.31 4.98 -4.68
C ASN A 156 9.04 5.71 -5.19
N ALA A 157 8.75 6.89 -4.64
CA ALA A 157 7.60 7.74 -4.96
C ALA A 157 7.84 8.66 -6.18
N GLY A 158 9.06 8.71 -6.72
CA GLY A 158 9.43 9.53 -7.88
C GLY A 158 10.21 8.76 -8.93
N SER A 159 10.75 9.49 -9.92
CA SER A 159 11.64 8.92 -10.93
C SER A 159 13.08 8.85 -10.42
N GLY A 160 13.81 7.81 -10.80
CA GLY A 160 15.25 7.67 -10.57
C GLY A 160 16.04 7.81 -11.86
N THR A 161 17.26 8.34 -11.77
CA THR A 161 18.24 8.42 -12.84
C THR A 161 19.56 7.81 -12.38
N LEU A 162 20.09 6.87 -13.15
CA LEU A 162 21.46 6.37 -12.99
C LEU A 162 22.32 7.04 -14.05
N SER A 163 23.40 7.68 -13.65
CA SER A 163 24.32 8.31 -14.60
C SER A 163 25.76 7.99 -14.25
N GLY A 164 26.60 7.75 -15.27
CA GLY A 164 27.91 7.19 -15.02
C GLY A 164 28.77 6.96 -16.25
N ARG A 165 29.80 6.13 -16.07
CA ARG A 165 30.77 5.74 -17.09
C ARG A 165 30.74 4.24 -17.34
N VAL A 166 31.15 3.87 -18.55
CA VAL A 166 31.32 2.49 -18.98
C VAL A 166 32.78 2.26 -19.35
N LEU A 167 33.38 1.23 -18.77
CA LEU A 167 34.73 0.79 -19.06
C LEU A 167 34.67 -0.54 -19.83
N ASN A 168 35.40 -0.63 -20.93
CA ASN A 168 35.67 -1.92 -21.59
C ASN A 168 36.84 -2.59 -20.85
N LEU A 169 36.61 -3.77 -20.29
CA LEU A 169 37.58 -4.48 -19.45
C LEU A 169 38.71 -5.14 -20.26
N ASP A 170 38.52 -5.34 -21.57
CA ASP A 170 39.58 -5.79 -22.47
C ASP A 170 40.55 -4.65 -22.86
N ARG A 171 40.21 -3.41 -22.53
CA ARG A 171 41.05 -2.24 -22.84
C ARG A 171 42.09 -2.01 -21.74
N PRO A 172 43.40 -1.96 -22.07
CA PRO A 172 44.44 -1.66 -21.09
C PRO A 172 44.26 -0.31 -20.39
N LEU A 173 44.41 -0.28 -19.06
CA LEU A 173 44.30 0.94 -18.24
C LEU A 173 45.32 2.03 -18.60
N MET A 174 46.43 1.66 -19.23
CA MET A 174 47.48 2.61 -19.66
C MET A 174 47.06 3.43 -20.89
N MET A 175 45.98 3.07 -21.57
CA MET A 175 45.45 3.85 -22.69
C MET A 175 44.66 5.07 -22.21
N THR A 176 44.49 6.06 -23.08
CA THR A 176 43.61 7.20 -22.80
C THR A 176 42.22 6.70 -22.44
N ALA A 177 41.67 7.24 -21.34
CA ALA A 177 40.33 6.94 -20.86
C ALA A 177 39.29 7.17 -21.97
N GLN A 178 38.33 6.24 -22.08
CA GLN A 178 37.23 6.37 -23.02
C GLN A 178 36.24 7.42 -22.54
N ASP A 179 35.72 8.22 -23.47
CA ASP A 179 34.52 9.04 -23.24
C ASP A 179 33.29 8.19 -23.60
N ASN A 180 33.02 7.20 -22.75
CA ASN A 180 31.83 6.35 -22.82
C ASN A 180 31.02 6.53 -21.54
N ARG A 181 29.97 7.33 -21.62
CA ARG A 181 29.07 7.68 -20.53
C ARG A 181 27.69 7.09 -20.80
N PHE A 182 26.89 6.95 -19.76
CA PHE A 182 25.51 6.54 -19.92
C PHE A 182 24.59 7.31 -18.98
N ILE A 183 23.33 7.37 -19.37
CA ILE A 183 22.21 7.83 -18.55
C ILE A 183 21.11 6.79 -18.68
N ALA A 184 20.64 6.27 -17.55
CA ALA A 184 19.49 5.39 -17.48
C ALA A 184 18.39 6.03 -16.63
N VAL A 185 17.19 6.16 -17.20
CA VAL A 185 16.03 6.76 -16.52
C VAL A 185 15.04 5.67 -16.18
N LYS A 186 14.65 5.56 -14.90
CA LYS A 186 13.68 4.56 -14.44
C LYS A 186 12.32 4.85 -15.07
N ARG A 187 11.68 3.81 -15.63
CA ARG A 187 10.29 3.92 -16.06
C ARG A 187 9.40 4.06 -14.83
N VAL A 188 8.55 5.09 -14.84
CA VAL A 188 7.57 5.32 -13.77
C VAL A 188 6.58 4.16 -13.74
N PHE A 189 6.26 3.67 -12.56
CA PHE A 189 5.27 2.62 -12.38
C PHE A 189 3.88 3.16 -12.76
N PRO A 190 3.18 2.53 -13.72
CA PRO A 190 1.87 2.99 -14.17
C PRO A 190 0.78 2.76 -13.11
N GLU A 191 -0.04 3.78 -12.87
CA GLU A 191 -1.12 3.70 -11.88
C GLU A 191 -2.28 2.83 -12.39
N ALA A 192 -3.06 2.22 -11.50
CA ALA A 192 -4.14 1.31 -11.89
C ALA A 192 -5.16 1.98 -12.85
N ARG A 193 -5.51 3.24 -12.61
CA ARG A 193 -6.40 4.04 -13.49
C ARG A 193 -5.89 4.20 -14.92
N GLU A 194 -4.58 4.07 -15.16
CA GLU A 194 -3.97 4.18 -16.49
C GLU A 194 -4.01 2.86 -17.27
N ARG A 195 -4.47 1.77 -16.62
CA ARG A 195 -4.49 0.41 -17.17
C ARG A 195 -5.91 -0.14 -17.24
N THR A 196 -6.67 0.05 -16.16
CA THR A 196 -8.06 -0.40 -16.00
C THR A 196 -8.97 0.78 -15.68
N GLY A 197 -8.90 1.82 -16.50
CA GLY A 197 -9.65 3.06 -16.30
C GLY A 197 -11.16 2.86 -16.17
N LEU A 198 -11.78 3.70 -15.34
CA LEU A 198 -13.23 3.75 -15.17
C LEU A 198 -13.87 4.62 -16.25
N ASN A 199 -15.01 4.21 -16.77
CA ASN A 199 -15.76 4.97 -17.77
C ASN A 199 -16.31 6.28 -17.17
N ALA A 200 -16.61 7.24 -18.03
CA ALA A 200 -16.99 8.58 -17.58
C ALA A 200 -18.23 8.61 -16.66
N PRO A 201 -19.32 7.85 -16.91
CA PRO A 201 -20.46 7.80 -16.00
C PRO A 201 -20.12 7.28 -14.60
N LEU A 202 -19.42 6.15 -14.53
CA LEU A 202 -19.01 5.57 -13.25
C LEU A 202 -18.07 6.51 -12.51
N LEU A 203 -17.03 7.02 -13.19
CA LEU A 203 -16.07 7.94 -12.59
C LEU A 203 -16.75 9.20 -12.06
N ALA A 204 -17.68 9.79 -12.81
CA ALA A 204 -18.41 10.99 -12.39
C ALA A 204 -19.24 10.77 -11.12
N TRP A 205 -19.86 9.60 -10.97
CA TRP A 205 -20.57 9.22 -9.74
C TRP A 205 -19.58 9.10 -8.56
N LEU A 206 -18.48 8.37 -8.77
CA LEU A 206 -17.50 8.08 -7.72
C LEU A 206 -16.78 9.32 -7.22
N VAL A 207 -16.38 10.24 -8.11
CA VAL A 207 -15.66 11.45 -7.72
C VAL A 207 -16.57 12.55 -7.17
N SER A 208 -17.89 12.35 -7.24
CA SER A 208 -18.86 13.33 -6.74
C SER A 208 -18.66 13.60 -5.26
N ALA A 209 -18.91 14.84 -4.85
CA ALA A 209 -18.75 15.22 -3.44
C ALA A 209 -19.64 14.39 -2.52
N GLU A 210 -20.86 14.11 -2.96
CA GLU A 210 -21.82 13.27 -2.24
C GLU A 210 -21.26 11.86 -1.98
N HIS A 211 -20.76 11.17 -3.01
CA HIS A 211 -20.29 9.79 -2.86
C HIS A 211 -18.99 9.69 -2.04
N ARG A 212 -18.03 10.60 -2.28
CA ARG A 212 -16.77 10.62 -1.50
C ARG A 212 -17.01 10.85 -0.01
N LEU A 213 -17.86 11.82 0.31
CA LEU A 213 -18.21 12.14 1.71
C LEU A 213 -19.05 11.02 2.33
N PHE A 214 -19.99 10.43 1.59
CA PHE A 214 -20.77 9.28 2.05
C PHE A 214 -19.86 8.14 2.47
N HIS A 215 -18.94 7.72 1.60
CA HIS A 215 -18.08 6.57 1.88
C HIS A 215 -17.15 6.85 3.07
N GLN A 216 -16.55 8.05 3.13
CA GLN A 216 -15.72 8.45 4.26
C GLN A 216 -16.51 8.45 5.58
N LEU A 217 -17.69 9.06 5.60
CA LEU A 217 -18.50 9.21 6.81
C LEU A 217 -19.13 7.91 7.27
N TRP A 218 -19.56 7.06 6.33
CA TRP A 218 -20.07 5.72 6.63
C TRP A 218 -19.02 4.89 7.41
N HIS A 219 -17.77 4.90 6.93
CA HIS A 219 -16.67 4.26 7.67
C HIS A 219 -16.37 4.98 8.98
N ALA A 220 -16.29 6.31 8.96
CA ALA A 220 -15.91 7.08 10.14
C ALA A 220 -16.88 6.91 11.31
N SER A 221 -18.18 6.96 11.04
CA SER A 221 -19.23 6.79 12.05
C SER A 221 -19.12 5.43 12.74
N ARG A 222 -19.05 4.33 11.96
CA ARG A 222 -18.92 2.96 12.50
C ARG A 222 -17.63 2.74 13.26
N ASP A 223 -16.51 3.20 12.71
CA ASP A 223 -15.19 2.93 13.27
C ASP A 223 -14.92 3.71 14.56
N LYS A 224 -15.39 4.97 14.64
CA LYS A 224 -15.12 5.85 15.79
C LYS A 224 -16.18 5.75 16.87
N TRP A 225 -17.39 5.25 16.60
CA TRP A 225 -18.53 5.26 17.54
C TRP A 225 -18.17 4.85 18.98
N HIS A 226 -17.43 3.75 19.13
CA HIS A 226 -17.03 3.20 20.43
C HIS A 226 -16.13 4.14 21.27
N THR A 227 -15.46 5.10 20.62
CA THR A 227 -14.58 6.11 21.26
C THR A 227 -15.19 7.50 21.36
N LEU A 228 -16.30 7.77 20.67
CA LEU A 228 -16.95 9.09 20.72
C LEU A 228 -17.59 9.33 22.08
N SER A 229 -17.56 10.59 22.54
CA SER A 229 -18.33 11.04 23.69
C SER A 229 -19.83 11.01 23.39
N GLU A 230 -20.65 10.98 24.43
CA GLU A 230 -22.10 10.95 24.28
C GLU A 230 -22.64 12.21 23.57
N ASP A 231 -22.03 13.38 23.79
CA ASP A 231 -22.38 14.61 23.09
C ASP A 231 -22.16 14.48 21.57
N LYS A 232 -21.02 13.90 21.15
CA LYS A 232 -20.72 13.65 19.73
C LYS A 232 -21.67 12.60 19.14
N ARG A 233 -21.99 11.54 19.89
CA ARG A 233 -22.98 10.55 19.48
C ARG A 233 -24.37 11.16 19.30
N ASN A 234 -24.81 12.00 20.23
CA ASN A 234 -26.08 12.72 20.16
C ASN A 234 -26.11 13.71 18.99
N ALA A 235 -25.01 14.38 18.69
CA ALA A 235 -24.90 15.23 17.52
C ALA A 235 -25.03 14.42 16.22
N LEU A 236 -24.37 13.27 16.10
CA LEU A 236 -24.51 12.37 14.94
C LEU A 236 -25.92 11.78 14.81
N ARG A 237 -26.56 11.40 15.92
CA ARG A 237 -27.98 10.99 15.95
C ARG A 237 -28.91 12.12 15.50
N GLY A 238 -28.60 13.37 15.88
CA GLY A 238 -29.37 14.56 15.51
C GLY A 238 -29.38 14.83 14.01
N ILE A 239 -28.35 14.40 13.29
CA ILE A 239 -28.23 14.52 11.83
C ILE A 239 -28.41 13.18 11.10
N GLY A 240 -28.91 12.14 11.79
CA GLY A 240 -29.24 10.84 11.19
C GLY A 240 -28.05 10.00 10.73
N TRP A 241 -26.85 10.28 11.22
CA TRP A 241 -25.60 9.61 10.82
C TRP A 241 -25.03 8.64 11.85
N GLN A 242 -25.83 8.25 12.84
CA GLN A 242 -25.46 7.18 13.77
C GLN A 242 -25.37 5.82 13.04
N PRO A 243 -24.42 4.93 13.39
CA PRO A 243 -24.21 3.69 12.65
C PRO A 243 -25.26 2.64 13.03
N GLY A 244 -26.25 2.44 12.17
CA GLY A 244 -27.37 1.52 12.40
C GLY A 244 -28.55 2.16 13.16
N PRO A 245 -29.39 1.33 13.80
CA PRO A 245 -30.59 1.79 14.50
C PRO A 245 -30.25 2.72 15.65
N ARG A 246 -31.03 3.80 15.76
CA ARG A 246 -30.92 4.76 16.85
C ARG A 246 -31.04 4.07 18.21
N ASP A 247 -30.16 4.45 19.13
CA ASP A 247 -30.01 3.91 20.49
C ASP A 247 -29.62 2.41 20.57
N LYS A 248 -29.39 1.78 19.42
CA LYS A 248 -28.89 0.41 19.26
C LYS A 248 -27.81 0.36 18.18
N GLU A 249 -26.96 1.38 18.19
CA GLU A 249 -25.94 1.56 17.17
C GLU A 249 -24.91 0.41 17.16
N ARG A 250 -24.39 0.12 15.97
CA ARG A 250 -23.49 -1.00 15.68
C ARG A 250 -22.10 -0.49 15.35
N ASP A 251 -21.30 -0.28 16.39
CA ASP A 251 -19.89 0.08 16.22
C ASP A 251 -19.08 -1.06 15.58
N ALA A 252 -18.14 -0.72 14.70
CA ALA A 252 -17.36 -1.73 13.96
C ALA A 252 -16.03 -2.11 14.64
N ARG A 253 -15.63 -1.38 15.69
CA ARG A 253 -14.29 -1.53 16.31
C ARG A 253 -14.28 -1.64 17.83
N GLY A 254 -15.43 -1.57 18.50
CA GLY A 254 -15.52 -1.75 19.94
C GLY A 254 -15.51 -3.21 20.38
N ALA A 255 -15.75 -3.42 21.68
CA ALA A 255 -15.56 -4.72 22.32
C ALA A 255 -16.50 -5.82 21.79
N ARG A 256 -17.64 -5.45 21.22
CA ARG A 256 -18.68 -6.38 20.73
C ARG A 256 -18.85 -6.37 19.21
N LYS A 257 -17.88 -5.82 18.48
CA LYS A 257 -17.90 -5.69 17.01
C LYS A 257 -18.21 -7.00 16.26
N ASP A 258 -17.81 -8.14 16.81
CA ASP A 258 -18.05 -9.46 16.22
C ASP A 258 -19.47 -10.01 16.47
N ARG A 259 -20.30 -9.34 17.30
CA ARG A 259 -21.60 -9.88 17.74
C ARG A 259 -22.73 -8.86 17.75
N ASN A 260 -22.49 -7.65 17.25
CA ASN A 260 -23.48 -6.57 17.23
C ASN A 260 -24.13 -6.38 15.85
N GLY A 261 -23.80 -7.20 14.85
CA GLY A 261 -24.31 -7.09 13.48
C GLY A 261 -23.54 -6.12 12.59
N SER A 262 -22.48 -5.45 13.07
CA SER A 262 -21.72 -4.46 12.28
C SER A 262 -21.05 -5.06 11.04
N GLY A 263 -20.68 -6.35 11.05
CA GLY A 263 -20.17 -7.06 9.88
C GLY A 263 -21.23 -7.28 8.78
N VAL A 264 -22.51 -7.34 9.15
CA VAL A 264 -23.62 -7.40 8.18
C VAL A 264 -23.71 -6.07 7.43
N ASP A 265 -23.58 -4.94 8.14
CA ASP A 265 -23.54 -3.61 7.53
C ASP A 265 -22.39 -3.48 6.53
N PHE A 266 -21.20 -3.98 6.89
CA PHE A 266 -20.02 -3.99 6.02
C PHE A 266 -20.28 -4.72 4.71
N PHE A 267 -20.71 -5.97 4.76
CA PHE A 267 -20.93 -6.72 3.52
C PHE A 267 -22.06 -6.13 2.68
N PHE A 268 -23.16 -5.73 3.33
CA PHE A 268 -24.32 -5.23 2.61
C PHE A 268 -24.04 -3.90 1.89
N MET A 269 -23.37 -2.95 2.56
CA MET A 269 -23.03 -1.67 1.95
C MET A 269 -22.17 -1.84 0.71
N HIS A 270 -21.12 -2.68 0.78
CA HIS A 270 -20.26 -2.93 -0.36
C HIS A 270 -20.95 -3.72 -1.48
N ARG A 271 -21.82 -4.68 -1.16
CA ARG A 271 -22.65 -5.39 -2.17
C ARG A 271 -23.59 -4.43 -2.88
N HIS A 272 -24.25 -3.53 -2.15
CA HIS A 272 -25.11 -2.48 -2.71
C HIS A 272 -24.31 -1.56 -3.65
N MET A 273 -23.12 -1.15 -3.22
CA MET A 273 -22.23 -0.30 -4.00
C MET A 273 -21.73 -1.00 -5.28
N LEU A 274 -21.36 -2.29 -5.18
CA LEU A 274 -21.00 -3.13 -6.32
C LEU A 274 -22.15 -3.29 -7.31
N GLY A 275 -23.38 -3.53 -6.85
CA GLY A 275 -24.55 -3.63 -7.73
C GLY A 275 -24.78 -2.35 -8.54
N THR A 276 -24.63 -1.19 -7.87
CA THR A 276 -24.73 0.12 -8.53
C THR A 276 -23.59 0.34 -9.53
N ALA A 277 -22.34 0.11 -9.13
CA ALA A 277 -21.17 0.29 -9.99
C ALA A 277 -21.21 -0.63 -11.23
N ARG A 278 -21.58 -1.91 -11.03
CA ARG A 278 -21.70 -2.92 -12.09
C ARG A 278 -22.81 -2.63 -13.09
N SER A 279 -23.80 -1.82 -12.72
CA SER A 279 -24.82 -1.34 -13.65
C SER A 279 -24.28 -0.31 -14.65
N MET A 280 -23.17 0.36 -14.32
CA MET A 280 -22.54 1.41 -15.15
C MET A 280 -21.31 0.91 -15.92
N GLN A 281 -20.60 -0.08 -15.41
CA GLN A 281 -19.41 -0.66 -16.03
C GLN A 281 -19.25 -2.13 -15.62
N ASP A 282 -18.77 -2.98 -16.51
CA ASP A 282 -18.36 -4.34 -16.11
C ASP A 282 -17.14 -4.27 -15.18
N LEU A 283 -17.29 -4.82 -13.98
CA LEU A 283 -16.32 -4.79 -12.89
C LEU A 283 -16.18 -6.21 -12.32
N PRO A 284 -15.45 -7.09 -13.02
CA PRO A 284 -15.31 -8.49 -12.62
C PRO A 284 -14.56 -8.60 -11.31
N SER A 285 -15.07 -9.44 -10.41
CA SER A 285 -14.37 -9.84 -9.19
C SER A 285 -13.07 -10.56 -9.54
N TRP A 286 -12.04 -10.38 -8.73
CA TRP A 286 -10.91 -11.29 -8.79
C TRP A 286 -11.33 -12.73 -8.46
N GLN A 287 -10.83 -13.67 -9.25
CA GLN A 287 -11.00 -15.10 -8.97
C GLN A 287 -9.95 -15.63 -8.00
N HIS A 288 -8.79 -14.97 -7.94
CA HIS A 288 -7.68 -15.23 -7.03
C HIS A 288 -6.96 -13.94 -6.72
N PHE A 289 -6.25 -13.85 -5.60
CA PHE A 289 -5.40 -12.67 -5.38
C PHE A 289 -4.24 -12.67 -6.40
N PRO A 290 -3.88 -11.50 -6.97
CA PRO A 290 -2.73 -11.41 -7.87
C PRO A 290 -1.45 -11.89 -7.16
N LEU A 291 -0.67 -12.70 -7.88
CA LEU A 291 0.59 -13.24 -7.37
C LEU A 291 1.63 -12.13 -7.18
N PRO A 292 2.60 -12.30 -6.26
CA PRO A 292 3.74 -11.40 -6.15
C PRO A 292 4.55 -11.30 -7.45
N GLN A 293 5.37 -10.25 -7.55
CA GLN A 293 6.29 -10.05 -8.68
C GLN A 293 7.11 -11.33 -8.95
N PRO A 294 7.18 -11.79 -10.22
CA PRO A 294 8.05 -12.90 -10.57
C PRO A 294 9.52 -12.48 -10.51
N GLU A 295 10.41 -13.39 -10.09
CA GLU A 295 11.86 -13.16 -10.09
C GLU A 295 12.36 -12.93 -11.53
N LEU A 296 13.12 -11.84 -11.75
CA LEU A 296 13.63 -11.48 -13.08
C LEU A 296 14.44 -12.61 -13.74
N ALA A 297 15.21 -13.36 -12.94
CA ALA A 297 16.02 -14.48 -13.42
C ALA A 297 15.18 -15.68 -13.90
N ARG A 298 13.95 -15.85 -13.40
CA ARG A 298 13.09 -16.98 -13.73
C ARG A 298 12.10 -16.65 -14.84
N ASP A 299 11.51 -15.47 -14.80
CA ASP A 299 10.52 -15.03 -15.78
C ASP A 299 10.70 -13.54 -16.10
N ARG A 300 11.57 -13.28 -17.09
CA ARG A 300 11.90 -11.93 -17.55
C ARG A 300 10.71 -11.21 -18.18
N ILE A 301 9.86 -11.93 -18.92
CA ILE A 301 8.71 -11.34 -19.60
C ILE A 301 7.63 -10.99 -18.56
N GLY A 302 7.35 -11.89 -17.62
CA GLY A 302 6.47 -11.63 -16.50
C GLY A 302 6.95 -10.46 -15.65
N PHE A 303 8.25 -10.36 -15.36
CA PHE A 303 8.82 -9.22 -14.64
C PHE A 303 8.58 -7.89 -15.37
N ALA A 304 8.76 -7.87 -16.70
CA ALA A 304 8.52 -6.67 -17.51
C ALA A 304 7.04 -6.26 -17.50
N ASN A 305 6.13 -7.22 -17.66
CA ASN A 305 4.68 -6.97 -17.61
C ASN A 305 4.24 -6.48 -16.24
N TYR A 306 4.84 -7.02 -15.17
CA TYR A 306 4.59 -6.58 -13.80
C TYR A 306 5.05 -5.13 -13.56
N CYS A 307 6.24 -4.76 -14.02
CA CYS A 307 6.73 -3.37 -13.93
C CYS A 307 5.92 -2.38 -14.76
N ASP A 308 5.26 -2.84 -15.82
CA ASP A 308 4.34 -2.03 -16.63
C ASP A 308 2.91 -2.01 -16.08
N ASN A 309 2.67 -2.68 -14.95
CA ASN A 309 1.34 -2.86 -14.36
C ASN A 309 0.30 -3.28 -15.41
N HIS A 310 0.65 -4.20 -16.31
CA HIS A 310 -0.05 -4.43 -17.57
C HIS A 310 -1.57 -4.57 -17.45
N ASP A 311 -2.06 -5.23 -16.39
CA ASP A 311 -3.48 -5.47 -16.12
C ASP A 311 -4.06 -4.59 -15.00
N GLY A 312 -3.28 -3.63 -14.49
CA GLY A 312 -3.67 -2.75 -13.38
C GLY A 312 -3.63 -3.41 -12.00
N THR A 313 -3.13 -4.64 -11.87
CA THR A 313 -3.14 -5.41 -10.61
C THR A 313 -1.76 -5.68 -10.00
N ALA A 314 -0.68 -5.19 -10.60
CA ALA A 314 0.65 -5.28 -10.00
C ALA A 314 0.75 -4.40 -8.74
N LEU A 315 1.57 -4.81 -7.76
CA LEU A 315 1.72 -4.03 -6.54
C LEU A 315 2.51 -2.76 -6.83
N PRO A 316 1.95 -1.58 -6.49
CA PRO A 316 2.70 -0.34 -6.62
C PRO A 316 3.92 -0.32 -5.70
N PRO A 317 4.99 0.40 -6.08
CA PRO A 317 6.15 0.63 -5.24
C PRO A 317 5.83 1.08 -3.82
N THR A 318 6.69 0.69 -2.87
CA THR A 318 6.68 1.17 -1.50
C THR A 318 7.14 2.62 -1.43
N TRP A 319 6.64 3.38 -0.45
CA TRP A 319 7.10 4.73 -0.16
C TRP A 319 7.58 4.85 1.29
N GLN A 320 8.22 5.96 1.59
CA GLN A 320 8.65 6.32 2.94
C GLN A 320 7.78 7.45 3.48
N ALA A 321 7.54 7.40 4.78
CA ALA A 321 6.90 8.46 5.53
C ALA A 321 7.92 9.03 6.52
N ASP A 322 8.30 10.29 6.28
CA ASP A 322 9.21 11.02 7.15
C ASP A 322 8.70 10.99 8.60
N ASP A 323 9.60 10.80 9.55
CA ASP A 323 9.31 10.72 10.99
C ASP A 323 8.41 9.56 11.46
N ASP A 324 8.11 8.57 10.60
CA ASP A 324 7.39 7.33 10.98
C ASP A 324 8.00 6.07 10.36
N ALA A 325 9.12 5.63 10.93
CA ALA A 325 9.83 4.43 10.51
C ALA A 325 9.00 3.15 10.67
N GLU A 326 8.11 3.08 11.69
CA GLU A 326 7.23 1.93 11.89
C GLU A 326 6.22 1.80 10.75
N TYR A 327 5.58 2.92 10.36
CA TYR A 327 4.67 2.93 9.23
C TYR A 327 5.38 2.63 7.91
N SER A 328 6.56 3.23 7.69
CA SER A 328 7.38 2.97 6.49
C SER A 328 7.75 1.49 6.36
N GLN A 329 8.16 0.85 7.46
CA GLN A 329 8.45 -0.58 7.47
C GLN A 329 7.19 -1.42 7.23
N TRP A 330 6.06 -1.06 7.85
CA TRP A 330 4.80 -1.77 7.64
C TRP A 330 4.30 -1.70 6.18
N VAL A 331 4.41 -0.54 5.53
CA VAL A 331 4.10 -0.38 4.09
C VAL A 331 5.02 -1.24 3.23
N SER A 332 6.30 -1.35 3.59
CA SER A 332 7.23 -2.26 2.92
C SER A 332 6.82 -3.72 3.09
N ASP A 333 6.62 -4.14 4.34
CA ASP A 333 6.36 -5.54 4.70
C ASP A 333 5.05 -6.05 4.11
N ILE A 334 3.99 -5.24 4.12
CA ILE A 334 2.66 -5.66 3.62
C ILE A 334 2.67 -5.96 2.11
N LYS A 335 3.62 -5.39 1.36
CA LYS A 335 3.79 -5.57 -0.09
C LYS A 335 4.74 -6.71 -0.45
N THR A 336 5.37 -7.37 0.52
CA THR A 336 6.30 -8.48 0.25
C THR A 336 5.59 -9.75 -0.27
N ALA A 337 6.37 -10.62 -0.91
CA ALA A 337 5.93 -11.97 -1.26
C ALA A 337 5.73 -12.85 -0.01
N GLU A 338 6.53 -12.65 1.04
CA GLU A 338 6.38 -13.38 2.31
C GLU A 338 5.01 -13.10 2.93
N THR A 339 4.58 -11.83 2.99
CA THR A 339 3.25 -11.46 3.47
C THR A 339 2.12 -12.03 2.61
N TYR A 340 2.33 -12.16 1.29
CA TYR A 340 1.35 -12.85 0.45
C TYR A 340 1.12 -14.29 0.91
N HIS A 341 2.21 -15.06 1.06
CA HIS A 341 2.14 -16.47 1.42
C HIS A 341 1.72 -16.71 2.86
N SER A 342 2.08 -15.81 3.79
CA SER A 342 1.77 -15.98 5.22
C SER A 342 0.39 -15.45 5.62
N ASN A 343 -0.16 -14.48 4.90
CA ASN A 343 -1.43 -13.83 5.24
C ASN A 343 -2.48 -13.94 4.11
N PHE A 344 -2.22 -13.36 2.93
CA PHE A 344 -3.22 -13.28 1.85
C PHE A 344 -3.67 -14.66 1.36
N GLN A 345 -2.74 -15.58 1.17
CA GLN A 345 -3.05 -16.95 0.77
C GLN A 345 -3.80 -17.73 1.88
N VAL A 346 -3.55 -17.41 3.15
CA VAL A 346 -4.29 -17.99 4.29
C VAL A 346 -5.73 -17.49 4.29
N TRP A 347 -5.95 -16.19 4.12
CA TRP A 347 -7.30 -15.62 4.01
C TRP A 347 -8.05 -16.14 2.79
N GLU A 348 -7.37 -16.25 1.65
CA GLU A 348 -7.96 -16.81 0.43
C GLU A 348 -8.45 -18.25 0.63
N SER A 349 -7.67 -19.06 1.33
CA SER A 349 -8.04 -20.43 1.68
C SER A 349 -9.18 -20.49 2.70
N ARG A 350 -9.06 -19.78 3.82
CA ARG A 350 -10.06 -19.81 4.91
C ARG A 350 -11.42 -19.32 4.47
N TYR A 351 -11.48 -18.26 3.68
CA TYR A 351 -12.74 -17.67 3.22
C TYR A 351 -13.36 -18.43 2.04
N ARG A 352 -12.80 -19.59 1.67
CA ARG A 352 -13.40 -20.57 0.76
C ARG A 352 -13.59 -21.93 1.41
N ASP A 353 -13.13 -22.14 2.64
CA ASP A 353 -13.27 -23.41 3.36
C ASP A 353 -14.68 -23.51 3.98
N PRO A 354 -15.54 -24.44 3.51
CA PRO A 354 -16.87 -24.59 4.08
C PRO A 354 -16.86 -24.94 5.57
N ARG A 355 -15.84 -25.64 6.08
CA ARG A 355 -15.75 -25.97 7.51
C ARG A 355 -15.35 -24.78 8.37
N TYR A 356 -14.63 -23.82 7.80
CA TYR A 356 -14.30 -22.58 8.48
C TYR A 356 -15.53 -21.67 8.50
N LEU A 357 -16.10 -21.41 7.32
CA LEU A 357 -17.20 -20.48 7.15
C LEU A 357 -18.48 -20.90 7.89
N SER A 358 -18.78 -22.20 7.95
CA SER A 358 -20.00 -22.68 8.63
C SER A 358 -20.02 -22.40 10.14
N LYS A 359 -18.91 -21.95 10.73
CA LYS A 359 -18.82 -21.65 12.17
C LYS A 359 -19.12 -20.18 12.49
N LEU A 360 -19.26 -19.34 11.48
CA LEU A 360 -19.37 -17.90 11.63
C LEU A 360 -20.79 -17.46 11.27
N THR A 361 -21.40 -16.63 12.11
CA THR A 361 -22.53 -15.82 11.65
C THR A 361 -22.08 -14.82 10.58
N LEU A 362 -23.03 -14.25 9.84
CA LEU A 362 -22.74 -13.26 8.81
C LEU A 362 -22.06 -12.01 9.40
N GLY A 363 -22.50 -11.55 10.58
CA GLY A 363 -21.86 -10.46 11.30
C GLY A 363 -20.43 -10.78 11.78
N GLN A 364 -20.19 -12.00 12.27
CA GLN A 364 -18.84 -12.46 12.63
C GLN A 364 -17.92 -12.49 11.42
N PHE A 365 -18.39 -13.07 10.30
CA PHE A 365 -17.60 -13.16 9.08
C PHE A 365 -17.25 -11.77 8.54
N GLY A 366 -18.22 -10.84 8.50
CA GLY A 366 -18.00 -9.48 8.02
C GLY A 366 -17.03 -8.70 8.89
N SER A 367 -17.15 -8.81 10.21
CA SER A 367 -16.22 -8.16 11.14
C SER A 367 -14.81 -8.72 11.03
N GLU A 368 -14.66 -10.04 10.85
CA GLU A 368 -13.35 -10.67 10.68
C GLU A 368 -12.67 -10.24 9.36
N VAL A 369 -13.43 -10.21 8.25
CA VAL A 369 -12.92 -9.77 6.95
C VAL A 369 -12.52 -8.29 6.98
N GLU A 370 -13.38 -7.42 7.53
CA GLU A 370 -13.15 -5.98 7.59
C GLU A 370 -11.87 -5.64 8.39
N LEU A 371 -11.66 -6.30 9.52
CA LEU A 371 -10.57 -5.97 10.45
C LEU A 371 -9.28 -6.76 10.20
N GLY A 372 -9.36 -7.83 9.42
CA GLY A 372 -8.22 -8.68 9.06
C GLY A 372 -7.70 -8.38 7.66
N LEU A 373 -8.53 -8.69 6.65
CA LEU A 373 -8.13 -8.72 5.24
C LEU A 373 -8.35 -7.38 4.53
N HIS A 374 -9.49 -6.73 4.75
CA HIS A 374 -9.93 -5.55 4.00
C HIS A 374 -8.93 -4.40 4.08
N ASP A 375 -8.60 -3.94 5.30
CA ASP A 375 -7.64 -2.84 5.51
C ASP A 375 -6.27 -3.15 4.84
N TRP A 376 -5.89 -4.44 4.81
CA TRP A 376 -4.65 -4.90 4.19
C TRP A 376 -4.71 -4.94 2.66
N LEU A 377 -5.86 -5.28 2.05
CA LEU A 377 -6.06 -5.19 0.60
C LEU A 377 -5.87 -3.76 0.11
N HIS A 378 -6.46 -2.79 0.81
CA HIS A 378 -6.30 -1.37 0.52
C HIS A 378 -4.84 -0.95 0.52
N MET A 379 -4.10 -1.20 1.61
CA MET A 379 -2.73 -0.72 1.73
C MET A 379 -1.71 -1.51 0.90
N ARG A 380 -1.98 -2.79 0.62
CA ARG A 380 -1.12 -3.61 -0.26
C ARG A 380 -1.14 -3.11 -1.70
N TRP A 381 -2.30 -2.72 -2.23
CA TRP A 381 -2.44 -2.18 -3.59
C TRP A 381 -2.42 -0.66 -3.68
N ALA A 382 -2.36 0.07 -2.56
CA ALA A 382 -2.19 1.51 -2.57
C ALA A 382 -0.86 1.91 -3.24
N SER A 383 -0.92 2.87 -4.16
CA SER A 383 0.23 3.68 -4.55
C SER A 383 0.42 4.83 -3.56
N VAL A 384 1.55 5.52 -3.65
CA VAL A 384 1.82 6.68 -2.81
C VAL A 384 0.73 7.74 -3.02
N PRO A 385 0.08 8.23 -1.95
CA PRO A 385 -0.89 9.31 -2.08
C PRO A 385 -0.20 10.57 -2.61
N ARG A 386 -0.89 11.30 -3.50
CA ARG A 386 -0.37 12.52 -4.13
C ARG A 386 -1.35 13.67 -3.98
N ASP A 387 -0.84 14.90 -3.85
CA ASP A 387 -1.70 16.09 -3.96
C ASP A 387 -2.19 16.21 -5.42
N PRO A 388 -3.51 16.21 -5.67
CA PRO A 388 -4.06 16.21 -7.02
C PRO A 388 -3.71 17.46 -7.84
N SER A 389 -3.35 18.57 -7.19
CA SER A 389 -3.05 19.83 -7.89
C SER A 389 -1.66 19.85 -8.54
N ASN A 390 -0.71 19.08 -8.03
CA ASN A 390 0.69 19.15 -8.46
C ASN A 390 1.42 17.79 -8.52
N GLY A 391 0.79 16.70 -8.07
CA GLY A 391 1.36 15.35 -8.07
C GLY A 391 2.41 15.09 -6.97
N GLN A 392 2.61 16.02 -6.04
CA GLN A 392 3.58 15.89 -4.95
C GLN A 392 3.19 14.71 -4.03
N PRO A 393 4.12 13.80 -3.69
CA PRO A 393 3.88 12.76 -2.69
C PRO A 393 3.48 13.35 -1.33
N VAL A 394 2.44 12.78 -0.71
CA VAL A 394 1.94 13.18 0.62
C VAL A 394 1.75 11.94 1.50
N PRO A 395 2.83 11.30 2.02
CA PRO A 395 2.82 9.93 2.58
C PRO A 395 1.73 9.59 3.62
N PHE A 396 1.24 10.62 4.33
CA PHE A 396 0.21 10.51 5.35
C PHE A 396 -1.22 10.74 4.82
N ALA A 397 -1.36 10.94 3.51
CA ALA A 397 -2.56 11.32 2.81
C ALA A 397 -3.14 12.67 3.29
N ARG A 398 -4.39 12.93 2.88
CA ARG A 398 -5.16 14.12 3.23
C ARG A 398 -5.58 14.07 4.70
N ASP A 399 -5.64 15.24 5.36
CA ASP A 399 -6.34 15.37 6.64
C ASP A 399 -7.83 15.00 6.48
N PRO A 400 -8.39 14.07 7.28
CA PRO A 400 -9.78 13.65 7.16
C PRO A 400 -10.81 14.79 7.12
N ALA A 401 -10.52 15.95 7.73
CA ALA A 401 -11.38 17.14 7.74
C ALA A 401 -11.03 18.21 6.67
N ASP A 402 -9.99 18.01 5.84
CA ASP A 402 -9.67 18.92 4.72
C ASP A 402 -10.58 18.65 3.51
N PHE A 403 -11.60 19.48 3.32
CA PHE A 403 -12.54 19.39 2.20
C PHE A 403 -12.21 20.35 1.05
N SER A 404 -10.94 20.74 0.88
CA SER A 404 -10.51 21.55 -0.25
C SER A 404 -10.88 20.91 -1.59
N ALA A 405 -11.31 21.73 -2.56
CA ALA A 405 -11.81 21.27 -3.85
C ALA A 405 -10.83 20.35 -4.60
N ARG A 406 -9.51 20.56 -4.45
CA ARG A 406 -8.47 19.73 -5.08
C ARG A 406 -8.60 18.24 -4.76
N TRP A 407 -9.06 17.88 -3.55
CA TRP A 407 -9.18 16.49 -3.14
C TRP A 407 -10.33 15.74 -3.82
N TYR A 408 -11.30 16.45 -4.40
CA TYR A 408 -12.41 15.83 -5.14
C TYR A 408 -12.02 15.47 -6.58
N ALA A 409 -10.87 15.94 -7.07
CA ALA A 409 -10.37 15.65 -8.40
C ALA A 409 -10.21 14.13 -8.64
N PRO A 410 -10.43 13.64 -9.87
CA PRO A 410 -10.35 12.21 -10.19
C PRO A 410 -8.96 11.60 -9.92
N GLU A 411 -7.91 12.42 -9.93
CA GLU A 411 -6.54 12.01 -9.60
C GLU A 411 -6.37 11.60 -8.13
N ASN A 412 -7.30 11.99 -7.24
CA ASN A 412 -7.37 11.44 -5.89
C ASN A 412 -8.15 10.13 -5.88
N ASP A 413 -7.44 9.03 -6.14
CA ASP A 413 -7.89 7.64 -6.10
C ASP A 413 -7.10 6.79 -5.09
N PHE A 414 -6.59 7.44 -4.03
CA PHE A 414 -5.77 6.78 -3.03
C PHE A 414 -6.55 5.70 -2.25
N LEU A 415 -6.10 4.46 -2.37
CA LEU A 415 -6.74 3.30 -1.70
C LEU A 415 -6.71 3.39 -0.17
N GLY A 416 -5.78 4.14 0.43
CA GLY A 416 -5.62 4.22 1.88
C GLY A 416 -6.62 5.13 2.62
N ASP A 417 -7.52 5.83 1.91
CA ASP A 417 -8.55 6.73 2.48
C ASP A 417 -9.92 6.40 1.86
N PRO A 418 -10.98 6.10 2.65
CA PRO A 418 -12.33 5.86 2.11
C PRO A 418 -12.90 7.05 1.33
N PHE A 419 -12.41 8.27 1.54
CA PHE A 419 -12.78 9.42 0.71
C PHE A 419 -12.39 9.26 -0.78
N SER A 420 -11.41 8.41 -1.09
CA SER A 420 -10.93 8.20 -2.46
C SER A 420 -10.74 6.76 -2.89
N SER A 421 -10.77 5.79 -1.97
CA SER A 421 -10.46 4.40 -2.28
C SER A 421 -11.37 3.79 -3.35
N HIS A 422 -12.66 4.11 -3.32
CA HIS A 422 -13.66 3.65 -4.30
C HIS A 422 -13.42 4.18 -5.73
N VAL A 423 -12.60 5.22 -5.91
CA VAL A 423 -12.24 5.74 -7.24
C VAL A 423 -11.18 4.87 -7.92
N ASN A 424 -10.40 4.12 -7.13
CA ASN A 424 -9.36 3.25 -7.67
C ASN A 424 -9.99 2.01 -8.35
N PRO A 425 -9.60 1.63 -9.58
CA PRO A 425 -10.15 0.43 -10.22
C PRO A 425 -9.95 -0.86 -9.41
N VAL A 426 -8.82 -0.99 -8.72
CA VAL A 426 -8.48 -2.19 -7.93
C VAL A 426 -9.46 -2.41 -6.78
N PHE A 427 -10.05 -1.34 -6.24
CA PHE A 427 -11.12 -1.40 -5.24
C PHE A 427 -12.21 -2.40 -5.65
N TRP A 428 -12.72 -2.26 -6.87
CA TRP A 428 -13.85 -3.05 -7.35
C TRP A 428 -13.50 -4.52 -7.54
N HIS A 429 -12.25 -4.81 -7.91
CA HIS A 429 -11.80 -6.18 -8.09
C HIS A 429 -11.74 -6.96 -6.76
N PHE A 430 -11.14 -6.38 -5.72
CA PHE A 430 -11.05 -7.06 -4.42
C PHE A 430 -12.33 -6.95 -3.60
N HIS A 431 -13.12 -5.89 -3.72
CA HIS A 431 -14.45 -5.86 -3.12
C HIS A 431 -15.40 -6.86 -3.77
N GLY A 432 -15.30 -7.06 -5.09
CA GLY A 432 -15.98 -8.15 -5.78
C GLY A 432 -15.53 -9.52 -5.26
N TRP A 433 -14.21 -9.73 -5.06
CA TRP A 433 -13.69 -10.97 -4.47
C TRP A 433 -14.26 -11.20 -3.07
N ILE A 434 -14.38 -10.16 -2.23
CA ILE A 434 -14.96 -10.22 -0.88
C ILE A 434 -16.45 -10.58 -0.97
N ASP A 435 -17.19 -9.90 -1.85
CA ASP A 435 -18.63 -10.12 -2.06
C ASP A 435 -18.95 -11.55 -2.50
N ASP A 436 -18.13 -12.13 -3.38
CA ASP A 436 -18.28 -13.51 -3.82
C ASP A 436 -18.15 -14.53 -2.65
N ARG A 437 -17.41 -14.18 -1.58
CA ARG A 437 -17.27 -15.05 -0.40
C ARG A 437 -18.56 -15.18 0.41
N LEU A 438 -19.52 -14.26 0.24
CA LEU A 438 -20.85 -14.40 0.83
C LEU A 438 -21.57 -15.64 0.29
N GLU A 439 -21.37 -15.95 -0.99
CA GLU A 439 -21.95 -17.14 -1.59
C GLU A 439 -21.20 -18.41 -1.14
N ASP A 440 -19.89 -18.35 -0.89
CA ASP A 440 -19.15 -19.43 -0.23
C ASP A 440 -19.67 -19.68 1.19
N TRP A 441 -19.92 -18.61 1.95
CA TRP A 441 -20.50 -18.67 3.30
C TRP A 441 -21.91 -19.26 3.28
N PHE A 442 -22.77 -18.82 2.37
CA PHE A 442 -24.12 -19.37 2.21
C PHE A 442 -24.07 -20.86 1.88
N ARG A 443 -23.23 -21.27 0.91
CA ARG A 443 -23.04 -22.70 0.57
C ARG A 443 -22.50 -23.51 1.74
N ALA A 444 -21.63 -22.92 2.57
CA ALA A 444 -21.14 -23.56 3.78
C ALA A 444 -22.27 -23.81 4.79
N HIS A 445 -23.14 -22.83 5.02
CA HIS A 445 -24.30 -23.02 5.90
C HIS A 445 -25.32 -23.98 5.31
N GLU A 446 -25.62 -23.94 4.01
CA GLU A 446 -26.50 -24.95 3.41
C GLU A 446 -25.95 -26.37 3.52
N ARG A 447 -24.61 -26.52 3.53
CA ARG A 447 -23.97 -27.83 3.70
C ARG A 447 -24.04 -28.36 5.13
N PHE A 448 -23.82 -27.52 6.13
CA PHE A 448 -23.68 -27.95 7.54
C PHE A 448 -24.93 -27.66 8.41
N HIS A 449 -25.79 -26.76 7.95
CA HIS A 449 -26.97 -26.21 8.63
C HIS A 449 -28.12 -26.01 7.61
N PRO A 450 -28.54 -27.08 6.91
CA PRO A 450 -29.43 -26.96 5.75
C PRO A 450 -30.75 -26.27 6.11
N GLY A 451 -31.10 -25.22 5.35
CA GLY A 451 -32.35 -24.47 5.54
C GLY A 451 -32.33 -23.48 6.71
N GLU A 452 -31.24 -23.39 7.48
CA GLU A 452 -31.12 -22.39 8.56
C GLU A 452 -30.76 -20.99 8.05
N VAL A 453 -30.37 -20.85 6.77
CA VAL A 453 -30.14 -19.58 6.09
C VAL A 453 -31.03 -19.50 4.86
N SER A 454 -31.90 -18.49 4.80
CA SER A 454 -32.80 -18.26 3.66
C SER A 454 -32.39 -17.03 2.89
N ARG A 455 -32.48 -17.08 1.56
CA ARG A 455 -32.27 -15.90 0.70
C ARG A 455 -33.45 -14.94 0.81
N LEU A 456 -33.17 -13.65 0.69
CA LEU A 456 -34.15 -12.55 0.74
C LEU A 456 -33.65 -11.40 -0.14
N GLU A 457 -34.55 -10.63 -0.75
CA GLU A 457 -34.16 -9.34 -1.34
C GLU A 457 -34.35 -8.23 -0.32
N VAL A 458 -33.31 -7.42 -0.09
CA VAL A 458 -33.34 -6.27 0.83
C VAL A 458 -32.85 -5.04 0.07
N ASN A 459 -33.68 -4.01 -0.03
CA ASN A 459 -33.38 -2.77 -0.79
C ASN A 459 -32.88 -3.04 -2.23
N GLY A 460 -33.49 -4.01 -2.93
CA GLY A 460 -33.11 -4.39 -4.30
C GLY A 460 -31.80 -5.18 -4.39
N VAL A 461 -31.22 -5.60 -3.26
CA VAL A 461 -29.99 -6.40 -3.20
C VAL A 461 -30.32 -7.84 -2.82
N ALA A 462 -29.79 -8.80 -3.58
CA ALA A 462 -29.85 -10.21 -3.23
C ALA A 462 -29.08 -10.48 -1.91
N TRP A 463 -29.81 -10.89 -0.89
CA TRP A 463 -29.36 -10.97 0.50
C TRP A 463 -29.91 -12.20 1.23
N PHE A 464 -29.86 -12.18 2.56
CA PHE A 464 -30.27 -13.26 3.45
C PHE A 464 -31.24 -12.75 4.52
N ALA A 465 -32.22 -13.58 4.88
CA ALA A 465 -33.17 -13.29 5.94
C ALA A 465 -32.51 -13.38 7.32
N PRO A 466 -32.97 -12.58 8.32
CA PRO A 466 -32.51 -12.70 9.69
C PRO A 466 -32.82 -14.08 10.27
N GLY A 467 -31.94 -14.59 11.13
CA GLY A 467 -32.06 -15.92 11.71
C GLY A 467 -30.88 -16.27 12.61
N ARG A 468 -30.65 -17.57 12.83
CA ARG A 468 -29.53 -18.05 13.67
C ARG A 468 -28.17 -17.52 13.22
N TRP A 469 -27.97 -17.40 11.91
CA TRP A 469 -26.69 -17.06 11.29
C TRP A 469 -26.64 -15.65 10.70
N VAL A 470 -27.75 -14.90 10.75
CA VAL A 470 -27.85 -13.53 10.24
C VAL A 470 -28.52 -12.68 11.33
N GLU A 471 -27.73 -11.87 12.02
CA GLU A 471 -28.12 -11.25 13.29
C GLU A 471 -29.15 -10.13 13.16
N VAL A 472 -29.15 -9.44 12.01
CA VAL A 472 -29.94 -8.22 11.79
C VAL A 472 -30.64 -8.28 10.43
N ALA A 473 -31.82 -7.67 10.36
CA ALA A 473 -32.64 -7.58 9.15
C ALA A 473 -32.51 -6.23 8.42
N ASP A 474 -31.86 -5.27 9.07
CA ASP A 474 -31.84 -3.85 8.74
C ASP A 474 -30.40 -3.36 8.51
N PRO A 475 -29.71 -3.82 7.45
CA PRO A 475 -28.35 -3.38 7.17
C PRO A 475 -28.29 -1.87 6.91
N TRP A 476 -27.22 -1.23 7.37
CA TRP A 476 -27.09 0.23 7.41
C TRP A 476 -26.39 0.79 6.16
N LEU A 477 -27.14 1.58 5.38
CA LEU A 477 -26.67 2.37 4.23
C LEU A 477 -26.63 3.88 4.55
N GLY A 478 -26.34 4.25 5.80
CA GLY A 478 -26.42 5.63 6.25
C GLY A 478 -27.86 6.12 6.48
N PRO A 479 -28.12 7.43 6.33
CA PRO A 479 -29.44 8.01 6.59
C PRO A 479 -30.57 7.45 5.71
N SER A 480 -30.25 6.90 4.54
CA SER A 480 -31.23 6.28 3.62
C SER A 480 -32.02 5.12 4.26
N THR A 481 -31.43 4.45 5.27
CA THR A 481 -32.04 3.30 5.94
C THR A 481 -32.35 3.58 7.42
N HIS A 482 -31.59 4.47 8.06
CA HIS A 482 -31.70 4.72 9.52
C HIS A 482 -31.62 6.22 9.89
N GLY A 483 -31.94 7.12 8.95
CA GLY A 483 -32.02 8.56 9.18
C GLY A 483 -33.26 8.99 9.97
N CYS A 484 -33.41 10.30 10.19
CA CYS A 484 -34.49 10.87 11.02
C CYS A 484 -35.58 11.60 10.21
N SER A 485 -35.43 11.72 8.89
CA SER A 485 -36.39 12.44 8.03
C SER A 485 -37.75 11.74 7.90
N THR A 486 -38.64 11.97 8.86
CA THR A 486 -40.10 11.89 8.69
C THR A 486 -40.74 13.27 8.44
N THR A 487 -39.97 14.26 8.00
CA THR A 487 -40.48 15.62 7.75
C THR A 487 -41.34 15.65 6.47
N PRO A 488 -42.65 15.98 6.53
CA PRO A 488 -43.49 16.04 5.35
C PRO A 488 -43.01 17.15 4.39
N GLY A 489 -42.72 16.81 3.12
CA GLY A 489 -42.43 17.79 2.06
C GLY A 489 -41.09 17.66 1.31
N LEU A 490 -40.21 16.73 1.68
CA LEU A 490 -38.98 16.44 0.93
C LEU A 490 -39.24 15.43 -0.20
N GLN A 491 -38.73 15.72 -1.40
CA GLN A 491 -38.81 14.82 -2.56
C GLN A 491 -38.16 13.46 -2.23
N MET A 492 -38.80 12.39 -2.70
CA MET A 492 -38.29 11.02 -2.60
C MET A 492 -36.92 10.94 -3.29
N GLY A 493 -35.85 10.66 -2.52
CA GLY A 493 -34.51 10.40 -3.05
C GLY A 493 -33.39 11.40 -2.70
N LYS A 494 -33.67 12.53 -2.04
CA LYS A 494 -32.63 13.42 -1.48
C LYS A 494 -32.99 13.84 -0.07
N SER A 495 -32.49 13.09 0.91
CA SER A 495 -32.66 13.43 2.31
C SER A 495 -31.65 14.54 2.70
N VAL A 496 -32.04 15.48 3.56
CA VAL A 496 -31.14 16.56 4.03
C VAL A 496 -29.88 16.01 4.68
N GLU A 497 -29.95 14.78 5.20
CA GLU A 497 -28.80 14.11 5.80
C GLU A 497 -27.71 13.71 4.78
N MET A 498 -28.08 13.50 3.50
CA MET A 498 -27.14 13.18 2.41
C MET A 498 -26.56 14.43 1.74
N ASP A 499 -26.90 15.64 2.22
CA ASP A 499 -26.30 16.87 1.74
C ASP A 499 -24.78 16.92 2.06
N PRO A 500 -23.92 17.31 1.10
CA PRO A 500 -22.49 17.42 1.33
C PRO A 500 -22.07 18.27 2.53
N GLU A 501 -22.75 19.37 2.84
CA GLU A 501 -22.41 20.20 4.01
C GLU A 501 -22.82 19.52 5.32
N THR A 502 -23.94 18.79 5.34
CA THR A 502 -24.32 17.93 6.49
C THR A 502 -23.25 16.87 6.73
N MET A 503 -22.79 16.19 5.68
CA MET A 503 -21.75 15.14 5.81
C MET A 503 -20.40 15.73 6.25
N LYS A 504 -20.00 16.90 5.75
CA LYS A 504 -18.81 17.62 6.24
C LYS A 504 -18.93 17.97 7.72
N LEU A 505 -20.10 18.44 8.17
CA LEU A 505 -20.35 18.70 9.59
C LEU A 505 -20.23 17.43 10.43
N ALA A 506 -20.82 16.31 9.98
CA ALA A 506 -20.72 15.02 10.65
C ALA A 506 -19.27 14.52 10.78
N LEU A 507 -18.47 14.68 9.73
CA LEU A 507 -17.05 14.35 9.73
C LEU A 507 -16.28 15.25 10.70
N ARG A 508 -16.56 16.56 10.73
CA ARG A 508 -15.98 17.50 11.72
C ARG A 508 -16.39 17.15 13.15
N ILE A 509 -17.60 16.66 13.40
CA ILE A 509 -18.01 16.17 14.73
C ILE A 509 -17.22 14.91 15.11
N THR A 510 -17.03 14.00 14.15
CA THR A 510 -16.36 12.70 14.36
C THR A 510 -14.86 12.86 14.59
N PHE A 511 -14.21 13.77 13.86
CA PHE A 511 -12.76 14.02 13.93
C PHE A 511 -12.35 15.21 14.77
N GLY A 512 -13.27 16.16 15.00
CA GLY A 512 -13.02 17.34 15.81
C GLY A 512 -12.55 16.94 17.20
N GLU A 513 -11.45 17.55 17.63
CA GLU A 513 -10.85 17.26 18.91
C GLU A 513 -11.69 17.86 20.04
N ASP A 514 -11.52 17.31 21.25
CA ASP A 514 -11.82 18.10 22.44
C ASP A 514 -10.62 19.06 22.59
N ASP A 515 -10.66 20.22 21.93
CA ASP A 515 -9.58 21.21 21.70
C ASP A 515 -8.72 21.59 22.94
N LYS A 516 -9.10 21.16 24.15
CA LYS A 516 -8.39 21.45 25.41
C LYS A 516 -7.49 20.33 25.93
N LYS A 517 -7.56 19.09 25.42
CA LYS A 517 -6.78 17.95 25.98
C LYS A 517 -5.62 17.47 25.12
N LEU A 518 -5.61 17.76 23.82
CA LEU A 518 -4.67 17.13 22.89
C LEU A 518 -3.55 18.04 22.39
N ALA A 519 -3.64 19.36 22.51
CA ALA A 519 -2.57 20.29 22.13
C ALA A 519 -1.21 19.96 22.80
N ASP A 520 -1.23 19.38 24.01
CA ASP A 520 -0.03 18.93 24.73
C ASP A 520 0.46 17.52 24.34
N LEU A 521 -0.37 16.72 23.64
CA LEU A 521 -0.09 15.33 23.23
C LEU A 521 0.33 15.20 21.74
N PHE A 522 -0.01 16.17 20.88
CA PHE A 522 0.25 16.09 19.43
C PHE A 522 1.69 16.09 18.98
N ARG A 523 2.65 16.42 19.85
CA ARG A 523 4.06 16.24 19.50
C ARG A 523 4.49 14.77 19.38
N LYS A 524 3.63 13.77 19.63
CA LYS A 524 4.03 12.36 19.73
C LYS A 524 3.23 11.33 18.93
N VAL A 525 2.12 11.68 18.24
CA VAL A 525 1.33 10.67 17.49
C VAL A 525 1.40 10.98 15.99
N PRO A 526 2.05 10.13 15.17
CA PRO A 526 2.11 10.32 13.72
C PRO A 526 0.71 10.23 13.11
N GLN A 527 0.37 11.16 12.21
CA GLN A 527 -0.82 11.00 11.36
C GLN A 527 -0.55 9.86 10.37
N ARG A 528 -1.48 8.92 10.18
CA ARG A 528 -1.33 7.78 9.24
C ARG A 528 -2.60 7.68 8.40
N PRO A 529 -2.54 7.13 7.16
CA PRO A 529 -3.75 6.88 6.36
C PRO A 529 -4.81 6.07 7.09
N TRP A 530 -6.07 6.21 6.66
CA TRP A 530 -7.24 5.60 7.30
C TRP A 530 -7.03 4.10 7.55
N TYR A 531 -6.67 3.34 6.52
CA TYR A 531 -6.48 1.88 6.62
C TYR A 531 -5.13 1.46 7.24
N ALA A 532 -4.26 2.41 7.57
CA ALA A 532 -2.99 2.16 8.27
C ALA A 532 -3.02 2.57 9.76
N ARG A 533 -4.05 3.31 10.22
CA ARG A 533 -4.13 3.83 11.59
C ARG A 533 -4.17 2.77 12.69
N HIS A 534 -4.51 1.53 12.33
CA HIS A 534 -4.58 0.38 13.24
C HIS A 534 -3.49 -0.65 12.95
N LEU A 535 -2.44 -0.27 12.22
CA LEU A 535 -1.30 -1.15 11.97
C LEU A 535 -0.75 -1.69 13.30
N LYS A 536 -0.34 -2.95 13.26
CA LYS A 536 0.35 -3.61 14.36
C LYS A 536 1.53 -4.37 13.76
N ALA A 537 2.74 -3.86 13.96
CA ALA A 537 3.93 -4.67 13.73
C ALA A 537 3.95 -5.79 14.78
N ARG A 538 4.04 -7.06 14.35
CA ARG A 538 4.40 -8.12 15.30
C ARG A 538 5.88 -7.95 15.62
N PRO A 539 6.29 -7.89 16.91
CA PRO A 539 7.71 -7.96 17.22
C PRO A 539 8.24 -9.30 16.71
N ILE A 540 9.34 -9.25 15.97
CA ILE A 540 10.12 -10.44 15.65
C ILE A 540 10.67 -10.93 16.99
N THR A 541 10.05 -11.95 17.57
CA THR A 541 10.66 -12.67 18.68
C THR A 541 11.88 -13.38 18.11
N SER A 542 13.06 -12.80 18.37
CA SER A 542 14.37 -13.40 18.11
C SER A 542 14.57 -14.67 18.90
#